data_AF-A0A4R4URR2-F1
#
_entry.id   AF-A0A4R4URR2-F1
#
_cell.length_a   1.000
_cell.length_b   1.000
_cell.length_c   1.000
_cell.angle_alpha   90.00
_cell.angle_beta   90.00
_cell.angle_gamma   90.00
#
_symmetry.space_group_name_H-M   'P 1'
#
loop_
_entity.id
_entity.type
_entity.pdbx_description
1 polymer ?
#
loop_
_entity_poly.entity_id
_entity_poly.type
_entity_poly.pdbx_seq_one_letter_code
_entity_poly.pdbx_strand_id
1 'polypeptide(L)'
;MTTVTPVRRGSRKRLAGTSAALAGAAAAATAVVMLTGLTGSPAHAVTKAADGRVNVQINELSDPAGLQSELADAGVTAVVDYLPFGQTCKEPRGAHGSLGGEFAASIRKEGDGIAFTIEKGQVPAGQTLVLAFTKAEDGDDRPPVASRLEVVKGAVAPCEATSMPLPPAGDTMTGKQRNDERGLVTRTEAPGKDQGPVLDSTTG
;
A
#
# COMPACT_ATOMS: atom_id res chain seq x y z
N MET A 1 -58.44 -31.38 43.47
CA MET A 1 -57.75 -30.39 42.63
C MET A 1 -57.20 -31.11 41.41
N THR A 2 -57.70 -30.78 40.21
CA THR A 2 -57.09 -30.88 38.85
C THR A 2 -58.23 -30.76 37.82
N THR A 3 -58.42 -29.62 37.14
CA THR A 3 -57.78 -29.19 35.87
C THR A 3 -58.35 -29.93 34.65
N VAL A 4 -59.35 -29.32 33.98
CA VAL A 4 -59.28 -28.62 32.66
C VAL A 4 -58.96 -29.53 31.46
N THR A 5 -59.96 -29.69 30.60
CA THR A 5 -59.83 -29.98 29.15
C THR A 5 -59.88 -28.66 28.37
N PRO A 6 -59.15 -28.54 27.25
CA PRO A 6 -59.83 -28.81 25.97
C PRO A 6 -59.00 -29.56 24.92
N VAL A 7 -59.75 -30.27 24.08
CA VAL A 7 -59.38 -31.02 22.88
C VAL A 7 -59.05 -30.07 21.72
N ARG A 8 -57.95 -30.31 20.99
CA ARG A 8 -57.79 -29.84 19.60
C ARG A 8 -57.74 -31.03 18.63
N ARG A 9 -58.73 -31.06 17.72
CA ARG A 9 -58.68 -31.67 16.37
C ARG A 9 -57.44 -31.11 15.63
N GLY A 10 -56.66 -31.82 14.82
CA GLY A 10 -56.87 -33.07 14.10
C GLY A 10 -56.68 -32.81 12.61
N SER A 11 -55.58 -33.29 12.02
CA SER A 11 -55.51 -33.71 10.60
C SER A 11 -54.15 -34.37 10.29
N ARG A 12 -54.22 -35.67 9.97
CA ARG A 12 -53.11 -36.47 9.42
C ARG A 12 -53.08 -36.29 7.89
N LYS A 13 -51.87 -36.31 7.30
CA LYS A 13 -51.45 -36.88 5.99
C LYS A 13 -50.21 -36.10 5.52
N ARG A 14 -49.20 -36.64 4.85
CA ARG A 14 -48.66 -37.97 4.54
C ARG A 14 -47.39 -37.65 3.71
N LEU A 15 -46.32 -38.43 3.88
CA LEU A 15 -45.22 -38.70 2.93
C LEU A 15 -44.58 -37.52 2.15
N ALA A 16 -43.28 -37.32 2.36
CA ALA A 16 -42.26 -37.46 1.31
C ALA A 16 -40.87 -37.36 1.96
N GLY A 17 -40.09 -38.43 1.85
CA GLY A 17 -38.67 -38.39 2.19
C GLY A 17 -37.93 -37.49 1.20
N THR A 18 -37.12 -36.58 1.73
CA THR A 18 -36.07 -35.93 0.96
C THR A 18 -34.74 -36.53 1.38
N SER A 19 -34.23 -37.36 0.49
CA SER A 19 -32.87 -37.86 0.48
C SER A 19 -31.85 -36.75 0.59
N ALA A 20 -30.73 -37.12 1.21
CA ALA A 20 -29.45 -36.44 1.26
C ALA A 20 -29.18 -35.40 0.15
N ALA A 21 -28.87 -34.19 0.59
CA ALA A 21 -27.84 -33.37 -0.04
C ALA A 21 -26.92 -32.86 1.08
N LEU A 22 -25.89 -33.67 1.39
CA LEU A 22 -24.64 -33.16 1.94
C LEU A 22 -23.99 -32.30 0.85
N ALA A 23 -24.47 -31.07 0.70
CA ALA A 23 -23.72 -30.04 0.01
C ALA A 23 -22.67 -29.54 1.00
N GLY A 24 -21.43 -29.93 0.75
CA GLY A 24 -20.28 -29.61 1.58
C GLY A 24 -20.21 -28.11 1.88
N ALA A 25 -19.92 -27.82 3.14
CA ALA A 25 -19.55 -26.50 3.59
C ALA A 25 -18.34 -26.01 2.79
N ALA A 26 -18.58 -25.10 1.84
CA ALA A 26 -17.63 -24.06 1.53
C ALA A 26 -18.15 -22.79 2.22
N ALA A 27 -18.08 -22.79 3.55
CA ALA A 27 -18.02 -21.53 4.27
C ALA A 27 -16.68 -20.91 3.88
N ALA A 28 -16.67 -20.15 2.78
CA ALA A 28 -15.65 -19.14 2.60
C ALA A 28 -15.87 -18.16 3.75
N ALA A 29 -15.16 -18.40 4.86
CA ALA A 29 -14.99 -17.43 5.91
C ALA A 29 -14.17 -16.29 5.29
N THR A 30 -14.82 -15.40 4.56
CA THR A 30 -14.31 -14.06 4.36
C THR A 30 -14.19 -13.49 5.76
N ALA A 31 -12.95 -13.30 6.20
CA ALA A 31 -12.64 -12.68 7.48
C ALA A 31 -13.49 -11.42 7.63
N VAL A 32 -14.07 -11.30 8.82
CA VAL A 32 -14.96 -10.23 9.22
C VAL A 32 -14.28 -8.90 8.92
N VAL A 33 -14.84 -8.14 7.98
CA VAL A 33 -14.55 -6.70 7.87
C VAL A 33 -15.04 -6.09 9.17
N MET A 34 -14.10 -5.63 10.00
CA MET A 34 -14.42 -4.90 11.21
C MET A 34 -15.28 -3.70 10.84
N LEU A 35 -16.48 -3.63 11.42
CA LEU A 35 -17.37 -2.47 11.36
C LEU A 35 -16.73 -1.31 12.14
N THR A 36 -15.81 -0.58 11.51
CA THR A 36 -15.30 0.69 12.02
C THR A 36 -15.51 1.76 10.96
N GLY A 37 -16.68 2.40 10.99
CA GLY A 37 -16.95 3.59 10.17
C GLY A 37 -18.40 3.73 9.75
N LEU A 38 -19.28 4.15 10.68
CA LEU A 38 -20.50 4.81 10.26
C LEU A 38 -20.08 6.07 9.47
N THR A 39 -20.31 6.07 8.16
CA THR A 39 -20.22 7.19 7.19
C THR A 39 -18.85 7.61 6.61
N GLY A 40 -17.77 6.83 6.75
CA GLY A 40 -16.48 7.14 6.10
C GLY A 40 -15.72 5.90 5.62
N SER A 41 -14.86 6.07 4.61
CA SER A 41 -13.88 5.05 4.21
C SER A 41 -12.81 4.90 5.30
N PRO A 42 -12.30 3.69 5.58
CA PRO A 42 -11.28 3.50 6.61
C PRO A 42 -9.95 4.19 6.22
N ALA A 43 -9.15 4.58 7.22
CA ALA A 43 -7.86 5.24 7.00
C ALA A 43 -6.86 4.36 6.22
N HIS A 44 -7.00 3.04 6.29
CA HIS A 44 -6.21 2.07 5.55
C HIS A 44 -6.98 0.78 5.31
N ALA A 45 -6.42 -0.10 4.48
CA ALA A 45 -6.88 -1.46 4.30
C ALA A 45 -5.69 -2.37 3.97
N VAL A 46 -5.57 -3.49 4.68
CA VAL A 46 -4.59 -4.55 4.37
C VAL A 46 -5.32 -5.80 3.87
N THR A 47 -4.92 -6.30 2.71
CA THR A 47 -5.49 -7.51 2.12
C THR A 47 -4.39 -8.52 1.79
N LYS A 48 -4.45 -9.69 2.42
CA LYS A 48 -3.59 -10.83 2.08
C LYS A 48 -4.18 -11.62 0.91
N ALA A 49 -3.46 -11.65 -0.19
CA ALA A 49 -3.83 -12.42 -1.38
C ALA A 49 -3.49 -13.92 -1.22
N ALA A 50 -4.16 -14.77 -2.00
CA ALA A 50 -3.98 -16.23 -1.95
C ALA A 50 -2.57 -16.69 -2.37
N ASP A 51 -1.86 -15.89 -3.16
CA ASP A 51 -0.47 -16.13 -3.58
C ASP A 51 0.56 -15.76 -2.49
N GLY A 52 0.10 -15.17 -1.37
CA GLY A 52 0.92 -14.76 -0.25
C GLY A 52 1.46 -13.33 -0.33
N ARG A 53 1.05 -12.54 -1.33
CA ARG A 53 1.27 -11.09 -1.35
C ARG A 53 0.35 -10.39 -0.35
N VAL A 54 0.79 -9.24 0.16
CA VAL A 54 -0.02 -8.37 1.02
C VAL A 54 -0.18 -7.03 0.32
N ASN A 55 -1.42 -6.68 -0.03
CA ASN A 55 -1.75 -5.39 -0.61
C ASN A 55 -2.10 -4.43 0.52
N VAL A 56 -1.51 -3.25 0.48
CA VAL A 56 -1.71 -2.19 1.46
C VAL A 56 -2.25 -0.97 0.74
N GLN A 57 -3.37 -0.45 1.23
CA GLN A 57 -3.93 0.82 0.82
C GLN A 57 -3.98 1.74 2.05
N ILE A 58 -3.50 2.97 1.90
CA ILE A 58 -3.55 4.00 2.93
C ILE A 58 -4.29 5.19 2.33
N ASN A 59 -5.49 5.46 2.86
CA ASN A 59 -6.32 6.58 2.46
C ASN A 59 -6.02 7.82 3.31
N GLU A 60 -5.68 7.62 4.59
CA GLU A 60 -5.35 8.69 5.54
C GLU A 60 -4.17 8.30 6.44
N LEU A 61 -3.24 9.24 6.63
CA LEU A 61 -2.08 9.10 7.51
C LEU A 61 -2.43 9.42 8.98
N SER A 62 -3.55 8.88 9.48
CA SER A 62 -4.09 9.18 10.82
C SER A 62 -3.96 8.02 11.82
N ASP A 63 -3.90 6.77 11.34
CA ASP A 63 -3.87 5.57 12.19
C ASP A 63 -2.66 4.64 11.90
N PRO A 64 -1.47 4.95 12.43
CA PRO A 64 -0.29 4.10 12.22
C PRO A 64 -0.38 2.79 13.01
N ALA A 65 -1.01 2.79 14.19
CA ALA A 65 -1.11 1.61 15.05
C ALA A 65 -2.06 0.56 14.47
N GLY A 66 -3.21 0.99 13.90
CA GLY A 66 -4.11 0.10 13.17
C GLY A 66 -3.42 -0.54 11.98
N LEU A 67 -2.73 0.25 11.14
CA LEU A 67 -2.02 -0.29 9.99
C LEU A 67 -0.95 -1.30 10.41
N GLN A 68 -0.20 -1.01 11.47
CA GLN A 68 0.79 -1.93 12.01
C GLN A 68 0.15 -3.26 12.49
N SER A 69 -1.00 -3.18 13.15
CA SER A 69 -1.73 -4.36 13.61
C SER A 69 -2.23 -5.21 12.44
N GLU A 70 -2.85 -4.60 11.43
CA GLU A 70 -3.36 -5.34 10.26
C GLU A 70 -2.23 -5.99 9.45
N LEU A 71 -1.08 -5.33 9.34
CA LEU A 71 0.12 -5.93 8.74
C LEU A 71 0.61 -7.14 9.54
N ALA A 72 0.62 -7.06 10.87
CA ALA A 72 1.00 -8.18 11.73
C ALA A 72 0.03 -9.37 11.56
N ASP A 73 -1.28 -9.11 11.49
CA ASP A 73 -2.30 -10.13 11.23
C ASP A 73 -2.13 -10.77 9.84
N ALA A 74 -1.66 -10.00 8.85
CA ALA A 74 -1.30 -10.52 7.53
C ALA A 74 0.02 -11.33 7.53
N GLY A 75 0.78 -11.31 8.62
CA GLY A 75 2.05 -12.02 8.79
C GLY A 75 3.29 -11.20 8.45
N VAL A 76 3.17 -9.86 8.44
CA VAL A 76 4.26 -8.92 8.19
C VAL A 76 4.57 -8.16 9.48
N THR A 77 5.76 -8.38 10.05
CA THR A 77 6.24 -7.55 11.16
C THR A 77 6.60 -6.18 10.62
N ALA A 78 5.93 -5.14 11.10
CA ALA A 78 6.15 -3.77 10.65
C ALA A 78 6.23 -2.77 11.81
N VAL A 79 6.87 -1.63 11.54
CA VAL A 79 6.81 -0.41 12.35
C VAL A 79 6.35 0.72 11.44
N VAL A 80 5.28 1.41 11.84
CA VAL A 80 4.66 2.47 11.04
C VAL A 80 4.79 3.81 11.76
N ASP A 81 5.36 4.79 11.07
CA ASP A 81 5.54 6.15 11.58
C ASP A 81 4.95 7.18 10.62
N TYR A 82 4.00 7.97 11.10
CA TYR A 82 3.46 9.12 10.37
C TYR A 82 4.01 10.41 10.98
N LEU A 83 4.79 11.14 10.19
CA LEU A 83 5.50 12.34 10.61
C LEU A 83 4.80 13.60 10.11
N PRO A 84 4.85 14.71 10.89
CA PRO A 84 4.43 16.03 10.40
C PRO A 84 5.22 16.46 9.17
N PHE A 85 4.66 17.40 8.41
CA PHE A 85 5.34 18.03 7.28
C PHE A 85 6.74 18.55 7.68
N GLY A 86 7.72 18.35 6.79
CA GLY A 86 9.11 18.78 7.01
C GLY A 86 9.91 17.95 8.02
N GLN A 87 9.38 16.83 8.52
CA GLN A 87 10.06 15.94 9.46
C GLN A 87 10.39 14.58 8.83
N THR A 88 11.46 13.96 9.31
CA THR A 88 11.84 12.56 9.02
C THR A 88 12.30 11.88 10.32
N CYS A 89 12.45 10.56 10.31
CA CYS A 89 13.07 9.87 11.44
C CYS A 89 14.60 9.95 11.33
N LYS A 90 15.25 10.19 12.46
CA LYS A 90 16.71 10.08 12.59
C LYS A 90 17.18 8.67 12.29
N GLU A 91 18.25 8.56 11.51
CA GLU A 91 18.90 7.30 11.14
C GLU A 91 20.23 7.09 11.87
N PRO A 92 20.70 5.84 12.02
CA PRO A 92 20.03 4.59 11.65
C PRO A 92 19.01 4.14 12.71
N ARG A 93 17.88 3.57 12.27
CA ARG A 93 16.90 2.95 13.20
C ARG A 93 17.12 1.46 13.46
N GLY A 94 18.11 0.88 12.83
CA GLY A 94 18.58 -0.48 13.05
C GLY A 94 19.55 -0.91 11.96
N ALA A 95 19.98 -2.17 12.01
CA ALA A 95 20.81 -2.73 10.96
C ALA A 95 19.94 -3.08 9.75
N HIS A 96 20.32 -2.62 8.55
CA HIS A 96 19.63 -2.98 7.32
C HIS A 96 19.49 -4.50 7.17
N GLY A 97 18.31 -4.91 6.69
CA GLY A 97 17.92 -6.27 6.39
C GLY A 97 18.76 -6.91 5.28
N SER A 98 18.46 -8.17 5.00
CA SER A 98 19.14 -8.93 3.93
C SER A 98 18.81 -8.42 2.53
N LEU A 99 17.69 -7.72 2.37
CA LEU A 99 17.41 -6.90 1.19
C LEU A 99 18.07 -5.55 1.40
N GLY A 100 19.34 -5.45 1.02
CA GLY A 100 20.08 -4.19 1.04
C GLY A 100 19.55 -3.26 -0.05
N GLY A 101 19.07 -2.09 0.35
CA GLY A 101 18.67 -1.02 -0.57
C GLY A 101 17.23 -1.14 -1.04
N GLU A 102 16.40 -0.22 -0.56
CA GLU A 102 15.03 0.08 -0.99
C GLU A 102 14.07 -1.13 -1.06
N PHE A 103 13.12 -1.16 -0.13
CA PHE A 103 12.01 -2.10 -0.23
C PHE A 103 11.35 -1.94 -1.62
N ALA A 104 11.43 -2.98 -2.45
CA ALA A 104 10.98 -2.97 -3.84
C ALA A 104 9.44 -2.86 -4.02
N ALA A 105 8.71 -2.38 -3.01
CA ALA A 105 7.33 -2.00 -3.21
C ALA A 105 7.31 -0.59 -3.76
N SER A 106 6.89 -0.50 -5.00
CA SER A 106 6.70 0.77 -5.65
C SER A 106 5.39 1.39 -5.17
N ILE A 107 5.47 2.48 -4.42
CA ILE A 107 4.28 3.22 -3.99
C ILE A 107 3.60 3.82 -5.23
N ARG A 108 2.29 3.67 -5.29
CA ARG A 108 1.43 4.27 -6.31
C ARG A 108 0.45 5.21 -5.62
N LYS A 109 0.15 6.32 -6.28
CA LYS A 109 -1.01 7.13 -5.92
C LYS A 109 -2.27 6.33 -6.28
N GLU A 110 -3.20 6.23 -5.35
CA GLU A 110 -4.47 5.54 -5.54
C GLU A 110 -5.59 6.43 -4.96
N GLY A 111 -6.42 7.00 -5.83
CA GLY A 111 -7.35 8.06 -5.42
C GLY A 111 -6.60 9.23 -4.77
N ASP A 112 -7.02 9.61 -3.57
CA ASP A 112 -6.35 10.63 -2.74
C ASP A 112 -5.26 10.06 -1.83
N GLY A 113 -5.15 8.73 -1.74
CA GLY A 113 -4.18 8.02 -0.91
C GLY A 113 -3.03 7.38 -1.69
N ILE A 114 -2.42 6.39 -1.05
CA ILE A 114 -1.35 5.58 -1.63
C ILE A 114 -1.62 4.09 -1.49
N ALA A 115 -1.07 3.30 -2.41
CA ALA A 115 -1.12 1.85 -2.37
C ALA A 115 0.23 1.24 -2.74
N PHE A 116 0.53 0.09 -2.14
CA PHE A 116 1.70 -0.71 -2.47
C PHE A 116 1.47 -2.18 -2.13
N THR A 117 2.30 -3.05 -2.70
CA THR A 117 2.24 -4.51 -2.48
C THR A 117 3.54 -4.98 -1.84
N ILE A 118 3.40 -5.80 -0.81
CA ILE A 118 4.48 -6.54 -0.17
C ILE A 118 4.51 -7.93 -0.79
N GLU A 119 5.58 -8.23 -1.50
CA GLU A 119 5.78 -9.53 -2.11
C GLU A 119 6.00 -10.62 -1.05
N LYS A 120 5.59 -11.84 -1.38
CA LYS A 120 5.77 -12.98 -0.48
C LYS A 120 7.25 -13.17 -0.16
N GLY A 121 7.60 -13.13 1.13
CA GLY A 121 8.98 -13.30 1.60
C GLY A 121 9.85 -12.05 1.49
N GLN A 122 9.29 -10.90 1.08
CA GLN A 122 10.01 -9.62 1.03
C GLN A 122 10.35 -9.09 2.44
N VAL A 123 9.60 -9.52 3.46
CA VAL A 123 9.92 -9.30 4.88
C VAL A 123 10.15 -10.67 5.53
N PRO A 124 11.41 -11.16 5.57
CA PRO A 124 11.72 -12.47 6.15
C PRO A 124 11.43 -12.50 7.66
N ALA A 125 11.23 -13.71 8.20
CA ALA A 125 11.10 -13.89 9.63
C ALA A 125 12.32 -13.32 10.38
N GLY A 126 12.07 -12.63 11.49
CA GLY A 126 13.11 -11.94 12.26
C GLY A 126 13.57 -10.60 11.66
N GLN A 127 12.91 -10.11 10.61
CA GLN A 127 13.08 -8.77 10.07
C GLN A 127 11.78 -7.98 10.20
N THR A 128 11.90 -6.66 10.18
CA THR A 128 10.80 -5.71 10.38
C THR A 128 10.77 -4.74 9.21
N LEU A 129 9.59 -4.53 8.64
CA LEU A 129 9.35 -3.49 7.64
C LEU A 129 9.12 -2.14 8.33
N VAL A 130 9.97 -1.16 8.05
CA VAL A 130 9.76 0.23 8.49
C VAL A 130 9.02 0.97 7.39
N LEU A 131 7.86 1.53 7.75
CA LEU A 131 7.05 2.39 6.90
C LEU A 131 7.03 3.78 7.55
N ALA A 132 7.84 4.71 7.03
CA ALA A 132 7.84 6.10 7.50
C ALA A 132 7.28 7.03 6.42
N PHE A 133 6.23 7.77 6.75
CA PHE A 133 5.58 8.71 5.82
C PHE A 133 5.57 10.11 6.42
N THR A 134 6.01 11.10 5.63
CA THR A 134 5.88 12.51 5.97
C THR A 134 4.60 13.06 5.35
N LYS A 135 3.69 13.52 6.19
CA LYS A 135 2.41 14.10 5.81
C LYS A 135 2.57 15.35 4.94
N ALA A 136 1.61 15.58 4.05
CA ALA A 136 1.47 16.89 3.42
C ALA A 136 1.05 17.95 4.45
N GLU A 137 1.35 19.21 4.16
CA GLU A 137 0.87 20.32 4.99
C GLU A 137 -0.66 20.47 4.93
N ASP A 138 -1.26 20.10 3.79
CA ASP A 138 -2.67 20.31 3.48
C ASP A 138 -3.63 19.30 4.13
N GLY A 139 -3.14 18.24 4.78
CA GLY A 139 -3.98 17.23 5.43
C GLY A 139 -3.41 15.81 5.44
N ASP A 140 -4.04 14.95 6.25
CA ASP A 140 -3.67 13.54 6.44
C ASP A 140 -4.21 12.63 5.32
N ASP A 141 -5.24 13.07 4.61
CA ASP A 141 -5.92 12.42 3.47
C ASP A 141 -5.22 12.73 2.13
N ARG A 142 -4.07 13.41 2.18
CA ARG A 142 -3.26 13.74 1.02
C ARG A 142 -2.12 12.75 0.85
N PRO A 143 -1.61 12.55 -0.37
CA PRO A 143 -0.41 11.76 -0.58
C PRO A 143 0.77 12.33 0.24
N PRO A 144 1.60 11.48 0.88
CA PRO A 144 2.73 11.94 1.65
C PRO A 144 3.76 12.65 0.77
N VAL A 145 4.38 13.69 1.31
CA VAL A 145 5.45 14.43 0.61
C VAL A 145 6.77 13.68 0.60
N ALA A 146 6.95 12.72 1.51
CA ALA A 146 8.06 11.78 1.51
C ALA A 146 7.62 10.42 2.07
N SER A 147 8.19 9.35 1.54
CA SER A 147 8.00 7.99 2.02
C SER A 147 9.34 7.28 2.11
N ARG A 148 9.57 6.54 3.19
CA ARG A 148 10.75 5.68 3.37
C ARG A 148 10.27 4.30 3.77
N LEU A 149 10.58 3.33 2.90
CA LEU A 149 10.24 1.93 3.09
C LEU A 149 11.54 1.14 3.10
N GLU A 150 11.83 0.50 4.24
CA GLU A 150 13.04 -0.30 4.40
C GLU A 150 12.80 -1.54 5.27
N VAL A 151 13.65 -2.54 5.10
CA VAL A 151 13.65 -3.73 5.95
C VAL A 151 14.82 -3.64 6.92
N VAL A 152 14.54 -3.80 8.21
CA VAL A 152 15.51 -3.75 9.30
C VAL A 152 15.58 -5.11 9.99
N LYS A 153 16.76 -5.50 10.46
CA LYS A 153 16.93 -6.74 11.24
C LYS A 153 16.36 -6.57 12.65
N GLY A 154 15.49 -7.48 13.06
CA GLY A 154 14.97 -7.54 14.41
C GLY A 154 14.16 -6.30 14.80
N ALA A 155 14.31 -5.87 16.05
CA ALA A 155 13.61 -4.73 16.60
C ALA A 155 14.14 -3.40 16.00
N VAL A 156 13.23 -2.46 15.79
CA VAL A 156 13.51 -1.12 15.24
C VAL A 156 13.53 -0.12 16.38
N ALA A 157 14.50 0.79 16.39
CA ALA A 157 14.53 1.89 17.35
C ALA A 157 13.32 2.83 17.14
N PRO A 158 12.77 3.47 18.20
CA PRO A 158 11.71 4.45 18.06
C PRO A 158 12.07 5.59 17.10
N CYS A 159 11.08 6.17 16.41
CA CYS A 159 11.31 7.31 15.54
C CYS A 159 11.60 8.56 16.38
N GLU A 160 12.84 9.03 16.35
CA GLU A 160 13.20 10.38 16.81
C GLU A 160 12.99 11.34 15.62
N ALA A 161 11.93 12.13 15.65
CA ALA A 161 11.63 13.08 14.59
C ALA A 161 12.71 14.18 14.52
N THR A 162 13.18 14.45 13.30
CA THR A 162 14.16 15.49 12.99
C THR A 162 13.80 16.18 11.69
N SER A 163 14.27 17.41 11.51
CA SER A 163 14.03 18.16 10.28
C SER A 163 14.55 17.38 9.08
N MET A 164 13.73 17.29 8.04
CA MET A 164 14.10 16.61 6.82
C MET A 164 15.30 17.33 6.18
N PRO A 165 16.39 16.62 5.86
CA PRO A 165 17.52 17.22 5.17
C PRO A 165 17.06 17.77 3.82
N LEU A 166 17.40 19.03 3.53
CA LEU A 166 17.27 19.54 2.17
C LEU A 166 18.19 18.70 1.27
N PRO A 167 17.74 18.27 0.08
CA PRO A 167 18.65 17.66 -0.87
C PRO A 167 19.81 18.65 -1.12
N PRO A 168 21.06 18.16 -1.24
CA PRO A 168 22.16 19.04 -1.61
C PRO A 168 21.78 19.76 -2.90
N ALA A 169 21.91 21.08 -2.93
CA ALA A 169 21.70 21.87 -4.13
C ALA A 169 22.56 21.25 -5.22
N GLY A 170 21.92 20.70 -6.26
CA GLY A 170 22.59 19.80 -7.19
C GLY A 170 23.84 20.43 -7.80
N ASP A 171 24.97 19.73 -7.68
CA ASP A 171 26.09 19.93 -8.58
C ASP A 171 25.57 19.79 -10.00
N THR A 172 25.77 20.85 -10.78
CA THR A 172 25.39 20.93 -12.18
C THR A 172 25.96 19.71 -12.90
N MET A 173 25.11 18.88 -13.49
CA MET A 173 25.53 17.72 -14.28
C MET A 173 26.46 18.16 -15.42
N THR A 174 27.77 18.14 -15.17
CA THR A 174 28.79 18.06 -16.23
C THR A 174 28.85 16.59 -16.64
N GLY A 175 27.81 16.16 -17.33
CA GLY A 175 27.72 14.83 -17.91
C GLY A 175 28.71 14.70 -19.05
N LYS A 176 29.89 14.13 -18.77
CA LYS A 176 30.79 13.60 -19.80
C LYS A 176 30.10 12.38 -20.41
N GLN A 177 29.35 12.61 -21.48
CA GLN A 177 28.58 11.60 -22.20
C GLN A 177 29.54 10.57 -22.83
N ARG A 178 29.76 9.45 -22.15
CA ARG A 178 30.41 8.28 -22.74
C ARG A 178 29.33 7.52 -23.50
N ASN A 179 29.29 7.77 -24.81
CA ASN A 179 28.41 7.08 -25.74
C ASN A 179 28.69 5.58 -25.70
N ASP A 180 27.78 4.81 -25.12
CA ASP A 180 27.56 3.40 -25.46
C ASP A 180 26.06 3.22 -25.70
N GLU A 181 25.76 2.60 -26.83
CA GLU A 181 24.51 2.64 -27.58
C GLU A 181 23.38 1.81 -26.93
N ARG A 182 22.17 2.39 -26.87
CA ARG A 182 20.90 1.89 -27.47
C ARG A 182 19.65 2.40 -26.74
N GLY A 183 18.90 3.23 -27.45
CA GLY A 183 17.43 3.26 -27.47
C GLY A 183 16.70 3.90 -26.29
N LEU A 184 16.18 5.12 -26.49
CA LEU A 184 14.75 5.39 -26.75
C LEU A 184 14.57 6.92 -26.81
N VAL A 185 14.29 7.45 -28.00
CA VAL A 185 14.02 8.88 -28.20
C VAL A 185 12.56 9.18 -27.89
N THR A 186 12.27 9.83 -26.76
CA THR A 186 11.02 10.56 -26.58
C THR A 186 11.17 11.92 -27.26
N ARG A 187 10.70 12.00 -28.52
CA ARG A 187 10.45 13.30 -29.17
C ARG A 187 9.30 13.97 -28.44
N THR A 188 9.60 14.97 -27.62
CA THR A 188 8.63 16.02 -27.28
C THR A 188 8.69 17.04 -28.40
N GLU A 189 7.68 17.03 -29.27
CA GLU A 189 7.49 18.07 -30.28
C GLU A 189 7.20 19.40 -29.58
N ALA A 190 8.05 20.39 -29.81
CA ALA A 190 7.78 21.81 -29.53
C ALA A 190 7.19 22.47 -30.79
N PRO A 191 6.28 23.45 -30.66
CA PRO A 191 5.59 24.04 -31.80
C PRO A 191 6.55 24.87 -32.67
N GLY A 192 6.51 24.58 -33.97
CA GLY A 192 7.42 25.11 -34.99
C GLY A 192 7.36 26.63 -35.18
N LYS A 193 8.55 27.21 -35.35
CA LYS A 193 8.75 28.42 -36.15
C LYS A 193 9.60 28.03 -37.36
N ASP A 194 8.94 27.69 -38.45
CA ASP A 194 9.60 27.45 -39.73
C ASP A 194 10.13 28.77 -40.29
N GLN A 195 11.44 28.98 -40.13
CA GLN A 195 12.22 29.80 -41.06
C GLN A 195 12.82 28.84 -42.08
N GLY A 196 12.21 28.77 -43.26
CA GLY A 196 12.69 27.95 -44.36
C GLY A 196 14.03 28.47 -44.90
N PRO A 197 15.00 27.58 -45.23
CA PRO A 197 16.28 27.97 -45.76
C PRO A 197 16.23 28.32 -47.25
N VAL A 198 16.98 29.36 -47.61
CA VAL A 198 17.34 29.76 -48.97
C VAL A 198 18.08 28.61 -49.66
N LEU A 199 17.62 28.20 -50.84
CA LEU A 199 18.41 27.42 -51.79
C LEU A 199 18.42 28.17 -53.12
N ASP A 200 19.57 28.78 -53.38
CA ASP A 200 19.97 29.30 -54.68
C ASP A 200 20.55 28.13 -55.50
N SER A 201 19.99 27.89 -56.68
CA SER A 201 20.64 27.08 -57.71
C SER A 201 20.07 27.46 -59.07
N THR A 202 20.82 28.34 -59.76
CA THR A 202 20.89 28.51 -61.21
C THR A 202 20.77 27.17 -61.97
N THR A 203 19.98 27.13 -63.06
CA THR A 203 20.34 26.56 -64.39
C THR A 203 19.19 26.77 -65.39
N GLY A 204 19.49 27.35 -66.56
CA GLY A 204 18.76 27.10 -67.83
C GLY A 204 17.86 28.21 -68.34
#